data_AF-A0A1A8TGI3-F1
#
_entry.id   AF-A0A1A8TGI3-F1
#
_cell.length_a   1.000
_cell.length_b   1.000
_cell.length_c   1.000
_cell.angle_alpha   90.00
_cell.angle_beta   90.00
_cell.angle_gamma   90.00
#
_symmetry.space_group_name_H-M   'P 1'
#
loop_
_entity.id
_entity.type
_entity.pdbx_description
1 polymer ?
#
loop_
_entity_poly.entity_id
_entity_poly.type
_entity_poly.pdbx_seq_one_letter_code
_entity_poly.pdbx_strand_id
1 'polypeptide(L)'
;MTAITESFALEKDLTFTGNYGYRIQQDRVIINLDQITSQRDLLNLSGTLALELRAYQADGSTAVLASTVIGQLSGQHFLANCQYDLVFQAPPAGQWQIALELREWDGEHYALVERQWFDQPYTLTSELKNTDDAIVSKEDNVIVADFTPAGDSVTSAAEEPASSSDEPIDKAAPKKTKKSSKVEKVLLSVNHSSLEELSDIKGLPKKVAKEIVEKRPHSSWEGLLKLKGMGPKLLKKLSKVLKLN
;
A
#
# COMPACT_ATOMS: atom_id res chain seq x y z
N MET A 1 -4.70 -55.29 -18.78
CA MET A 1 -5.04 -54.57 -17.55
C MET A 1 -3.94 -53.56 -17.31
N THR A 2 -4.10 -52.36 -17.88
CA THR A 2 -3.09 -51.31 -17.78
C THR A 2 -3.36 -50.55 -16.49
N ALA A 3 -2.43 -50.65 -15.54
CA ALA A 3 -2.47 -49.88 -14.30
C ALA A 3 -2.33 -48.41 -14.66
N ILE A 4 -3.36 -47.63 -14.34
CA ILE A 4 -3.31 -46.18 -14.35
C ILE A 4 -2.51 -45.81 -13.10
N THR A 5 -1.26 -45.43 -13.29
CA THR A 5 -0.48 -44.80 -12.22
C THR A 5 -1.00 -43.38 -12.09
N GLU A 6 -2.11 -43.22 -11.36
CA GLU A 6 -2.51 -41.91 -10.86
C GLU A 6 -1.49 -41.49 -9.81
N SER A 7 -0.56 -40.63 -10.25
CA SER A 7 0.26 -39.85 -9.35
C SER A 7 -0.66 -38.96 -8.53
N PHE A 8 -0.96 -39.38 -7.30
CA PHE A 8 -1.57 -38.53 -6.28
C PHE A 8 -0.55 -37.44 -5.90
N ALA A 9 -0.42 -36.43 -6.75
CA ALA A 9 0.13 -35.16 -6.32
C ALA A 9 -0.80 -34.65 -5.22
N LEU A 10 -0.27 -34.34 -4.05
CA LEU A 10 -1.02 -33.69 -2.98
C LEU A 10 -1.66 -32.43 -3.59
N GLU A 11 -2.97 -32.46 -3.85
CA GLU A 11 -3.65 -31.33 -4.47
C GLU A 11 -3.48 -30.14 -3.53
N LYS A 12 -2.77 -29.11 -4.02
CA LYS A 12 -2.60 -27.87 -3.29
C LYS A 12 -3.85 -27.02 -3.53
N ASP A 13 -4.53 -26.67 -2.45
CA ASP A 13 -5.75 -25.86 -2.46
C ASP A 13 -5.57 -24.48 -3.10
N LEU A 14 -4.38 -23.90 -2.99
CA LEU A 14 -4.01 -22.63 -3.60
C LEU A 14 -2.73 -22.83 -4.41
N THR A 15 -2.77 -22.44 -5.68
CA THR A 15 -1.68 -22.70 -6.64
C THR A 15 -1.43 -21.51 -7.55
N PHE A 16 -0.19 -21.38 -8.03
CA PHE A 16 0.13 -20.53 -9.17
C PHE A 16 -0.21 -21.30 -10.46
N THR A 17 -0.92 -20.67 -11.38
CA THR A 17 -1.26 -21.27 -12.69
C THR A 17 -0.79 -20.34 -13.81
N GLY A 18 -0.26 -20.93 -14.88
CA GLY A 18 0.32 -20.19 -16.00
C GLY A 18 1.74 -19.71 -15.73
N ASN A 19 2.12 -18.62 -16.40
CA ASN A 19 3.45 -18.03 -16.29
C ASN A 19 3.56 -17.16 -15.04
N TYR A 20 4.75 -17.15 -14.45
CA TYR A 20 5.11 -16.26 -13.37
C TYR A 20 6.57 -15.84 -13.55
N GLY A 21 6.88 -14.64 -13.10
CA GLY A 21 8.20 -14.07 -13.28
C GLY A 21 8.36 -12.81 -12.44
N TYR A 22 9.62 -12.39 -12.30
CA TYR A 22 9.93 -11.13 -11.65
C TYR A 22 11.02 -10.40 -12.43
N ARG A 23 11.09 -9.09 -12.24
CA ARG A 23 12.14 -8.24 -12.79
C ARG A 23 12.53 -7.22 -11.75
N ILE A 24 13.79 -7.27 -11.32
CA ILE A 24 14.37 -6.30 -10.40
C ILE A 24 14.86 -5.09 -11.22
N GLN A 25 14.55 -3.89 -10.73
CA GLN A 25 14.95 -2.62 -11.28
C GLN A 25 15.40 -1.72 -10.14
N GLN A 26 16.71 -1.68 -9.87
CA GLN A 26 17.29 -0.89 -8.77
C GLN A 26 16.64 -1.21 -7.41
N ASP A 27 15.80 -0.31 -6.90
CA ASP A 27 15.09 -0.39 -5.62
C ASP A 27 13.65 -0.91 -5.77
N ARG A 28 13.27 -1.36 -6.96
CA ARG A 28 11.94 -1.91 -7.26
C ARG A 28 12.02 -3.32 -7.80
N VAL A 29 10.97 -4.09 -7.59
CA VAL A 29 10.76 -5.38 -8.25
C VAL A 29 9.33 -5.45 -8.77
N ILE A 30 9.20 -5.84 -10.04
CA ILE A 30 7.92 -6.09 -10.67
C ILE A 30 7.73 -7.59 -10.73
N ILE A 31 6.70 -8.10 -10.06
CA ILE A 31 6.29 -9.50 -10.08
C ILE A 31 5.07 -9.62 -11.00
N ASN A 32 5.13 -10.53 -11.97
CA ASN A 32 4.02 -10.86 -12.84
C ASN A 32 3.58 -12.30 -12.56
N LEU A 33 2.29 -12.52 -12.42
CA LEU A 33 1.68 -13.85 -12.39
C LEU A 33 0.43 -13.86 -13.27
N ASP A 34 0.32 -14.90 -14.09
CA ASP A 34 -0.88 -15.12 -14.89
C ASP A 34 -2.08 -15.39 -13.99
N GLN A 35 -1.95 -16.28 -13.00
CA GLN A 35 -3.07 -16.63 -12.15
C GLN A 35 -2.68 -17.19 -10.77
N ILE A 36 -3.45 -16.81 -9.75
CA ILE A 36 -3.52 -17.49 -8.43
C ILE A 36 -4.89 -18.15 -8.35
N THR A 37 -4.94 -19.47 -8.19
CA THR A 37 -6.18 -20.25 -8.24
C THR A 37 -6.46 -20.89 -6.88
N SER A 38 -7.72 -20.80 -6.42
CA SER A 38 -8.21 -21.61 -5.32
C SER A 38 -9.04 -22.79 -5.85
N GLN A 39 -8.64 -24.01 -5.50
CA GLN A 39 -9.34 -25.26 -5.80
C GLN A 39 -10.21 -25.74 -4.62
N ARG A 40 -10.35 -24.90 -3.59
CA ARG A 40 -11.20 -25.18 -2.43
C ARG A 40 -12.67 -25.15 -2.81
N ASP A 41 -13.49 -25.82 -2.02
CA ASP A 41 -14.95 -25.74 -2.13
C ASP A 41 -15.46 -24.29 -2.17
N LEU A 42 -16.53 -24.04 -2.94
CA LEU A 42 -17.05 -22.71 -3.25
C LEU A 42 -17.28 -21.77 -2.05
N LEU A 43 -17.62 -22.33 -0.88
CA LEU A 43 -17.88 -21.57 0.35
C LEU A 43 -16.66 -21.46 1.28
N ASN A 44 -15.55 -22.09 0.93
CA ASN A 44 -14.33 -22.06 1.71
C ASN A 44 -13.50 -20.83 1.30
N LEU A 45 -13.51 -19.81 2.16
CA LEU A 45 -12.75 -18.58 1.97
C LEU A 45 -11.34 -18.75 2.54
N SER A 46 -10.32 -18.32 1.81
CA SER A 46 -8.97 -18.28 2.36
C SER A 46 -8.82 -17.28 3.50
N GLY A 47 -7.83 -17.52 4.36
CA GLY A 47 -7.21 -16.47 5.15
C GLY A 47 -6.64 -15.36 4.26
N THR A 48 -6.19 -14.28 4.88
CA THR A 48 -5.52 -13.19 4.15
C THR A 48 -4.26 -13.76 3.49
N LEU A 49 -4.14 -13.58 2.18
CA LEU A 49 -3.04 -14.04 1.37
C LEU A 49 -1.96 -12.96 1.28
N ALA A 50 -0.71 -13.39 1.39
CA ALA A 50 0.48 -12.60 1.13
C ALA A 50 1.34 -13.28 0.06
N LEU A 51 1.89 -12.47 -0.83
CA LEU A 51 2.84 -12.91 -1.84
C LEU A 51 4.21 -12.39 -1.47
N GLU A 52 5.20 -13.29 -1.43
CA GLU A 52 6.57 -12.96 -1.09
C GLU A 52 7.52 -13.43 -2.17
N LEU A 53 8.42 -12.55 -2.60
CA LEU A 53 9.63 -12.94 -3.30
C LEU A 53 10.71 -13.17 -2.25
N ARG A 54 11.22 -14.40 -2.15
CA ARG A 54 12.14 -14.80 -1.07
C ARG A 54 13.42 -15.40 -1.64
N ALA A 55 14.53 -15.03 -1.04
CA ALA A 55 15.86 -15.55 -1.33
C ALA A 55 16.25 -16.61 -0.31
N TYR A 56 16.90 -17.66 -0.78
CA TYR A 56 17.40 -18.79 0.00
C TYR A 56 18.88 -19.02 -0.29
N GLN A 57 19.69 -19.05 0.75
CA GLN A 57 21.10 -19.39 0.64
C GLN A 57 21.33 -20.85 1.02
N ALA A 58 22.43 -21.44 0.52
CA ALA A 58 22.74 -22.85 0.73
C ALA A 58 22.99 -23.23 2.21
N ASP A 59 23.29 -22.24 3.05
CA ASP A 59 23.47 -22.38 4.51
C ASP A 59 22.12 -22.43 5.29
N GLY A 60 21.00 -22.26 4.60
CA GLY A 60 19.66 -22.18 5.18
C GLY A 60 19.20 -20.76 5.53
N SER A 61 20.04 -19.73 5.33
CA SER A 61 19.66 -18.33 5.50
C SER A 61 18.58 -17.94 4.49
N THR A 62 17.61 -17.13 4.93
CA THR A 62 16.54 -16.62 4.05
C THR A 62 16.41 -15.11 4.18
N ALA A 63 16.03 -14.45 3.08
CA ALA A 63 15.75 -13.02 3.06
C ALA A 63 14.48 -12.74 2.24
N VAL A 64 13.60 -11.89 2.77
CA VAL A 64 12.43 -11.40 2.02
C VAL A 64 12.90 -10.26 1.13
N LEU A 65 12.78 -10.46 -0.18
CA LEU A 65 13.17 -9.47 -1.18
C LEU A 65 12.06 -8.46 -1.43
N ALA A 66 10.82 -8.92 -1.44
CA ALA A 66 9.64 -8.08 -1.53
C ALA A 66 8.43 -8.87 -1.00
N SER A 67 7.44 -8.15 -0.47
CA SER A 67 6.20 -8.75 0.04
C SER A 67 5.03 -7.80 -0.17
N THR A 68 3.84 -8.37 -0.39
CA THR A 68 2.58 -7.63 -0.43
C THR A 68 1.42 -8.50 0.04
N VAL A 69 0.41 -7.87 0.63
CA VAL A 69 -0.85 -8.52 0.98
C VAL A 69 -1.83 -8.38 -0.18
N ILE A 70 -2.36 -9.50 -0.66
CA ILE A 70 -3.29 -9.56 -1.81
C ILE A 70 -4.76 -9.58 -1.34
N GLY A 71 -5.02 -9.97 -0.09
CA GLY A 71 -6.37 -10.11 0.46
C GLY A 71 -6.82 -11.56 0.47
N GLN A 72 -8.12 -11.83 0.48
CA GLN A 72 -8.67 -13.19 0.56
C GLN A 72 -9.16 -13.67 -0.81
N LEU A 73 -9.13 -14.98 -1.03
CA LEU A 73 -9.65 -15.62 -2.24
C LEU A 73 -10.71 -16.66 -1.85
N SER A 74 -11.89 -16.54 -2.42
CA SER A 74 -12.94 -17.54 -2.27
C SER A 74 -12.57 -18.83 -3.00
N GLY A 75 -13.00 -19.98 -2.48
CA GLY A 75 -12.88 -21.25 -3.16
C GLY A 75 -13.51 -21.24 -4.55
N GLN A 76 -12.95 -22.02 -5.46
CA GLN A 76 -13.28 -22.04 -6.89
C GLN A 76 -13.14 -20.68 -7.61
N HIS A 77 -12.46 -19.70 -7.02
CA HIS A 77 -12.13 -18.42 -7.67
C HIS A 77 -10.64 -18.31 -7.95
N PHE A 78 -10.31 -17.31 -8.76
CA PHE A 78 -8.93 -16.99 -9.10
C PHE A 78 -8.71 -15.49 -9.21
N LEU A 79 -7.44 -15.10 -9.05
CA LEU A 79 -6.94 -13.77 -9.40
C LEU A 79 -6.10 -13.92 -10.65
N ALA A 80 -6.42 -13.19 -11.71
CA ALA A 80 -5.71 -13.26 -12.98
C ALA A 80 -4.99 -11.96 -13.33
N ASN A 81 -3.98 -12.06 -14.19
CA ASN A 81 -3.16 -10.95 -14.68
C ASN A 81 -2.61 -10.10 -13.54
N CYS A 82 -2.08 -10.77 -12.51
CA CYS A 82 -1.56 -10.12 -11.32
C CYS A 82 -0.20 -9.48 -11.63
N GLN A 83 -0.10 -8.16 -11.48
CA GLN A 83 1.16 -7.44 -11.54
C GLN A 83 1.35 -6.63 -10.26
N TYR A 84 2.48 -6.85 -9.59
CA TYR A 84 2.84 -6.15 -8.36
C TYR A 84 4.15 -5.41 -8.56
N ASP A 85 4.13 -4.09 -8.37
CA ASP A 85 5.32 -3.25 -8.34
C ASP A 85 5.63 -2.91 -6.88
N LEU A 86 6.70 -3.52 -6.36
CA LEU A 86 7.05 -3.53 -4.95
C LEU A 86 8.43 -2.93 -4.72
N VAL A 87 8.67 -2.46 -3.50
CA VAL A 87 10.01 -2.06 -3.07
C VAL A 87 10.88 -3.32 -2.93
N PHE A 88 12.06 -3.29 -3.53
CA PHE A 88 13.03 -4.37 -3.51
C PHE A 88 14.03 -4.16 -2.37
N GLN A 89 14.16 -5.18 -1.52
CA GLN A 89 15.16 -5.25 -0.45
C GLN A 89 16.25 -6.24 -0.86
N ALA A 90 17.39 -5.71 -1.30
CA ALA A 90 18.51 -6.55 -1.70
C ALA A 90 19.00 -7.43 -0.53
N PRO A 91 19.24 -8.73 -0.75
CA PRO A 91 19.81 -9.58 0.28
C PRO A 91 21.30 -9.25 0.44
N PRO A 92 21.95 -9.70 1.53
CA PRO A 92 23.40 -9.60 1.67
C PRO A 92 24.16 -10.19 0.47
N ALA A 93 25.42 -9.77 0.29
CA ALA A 93 26.26 -10.31 -0.76
C ALA A 93 26.40 -11.83 -0.65
N GLY A 94 26.27 -12.51 -1.79
CA GLY A 94 26.23 -13.96 -1.85
C GLY A 94 25.47 -14.49 -3.06
N GLN A 95 25.34 -15.81 -3.13
CA GLN A 95 24.51 -16.49 -4.12
C GLN A 95 23.22 -16.97 -3.44
N TRP A 96 22.10 -16.68 -4.07
CA TRP A 96 20.76 -16.90 -3.53
C TRP A 96 19.89 -17.61 -4.56
N GLN A 97 19.19 -18.65 -4.15
CA GLN A 97 18.11 -19.24 -4.91
C GLN A 97 16.81 -18.47 -4.63
N ILE A 98 16.12 -18.03 -5.67
CA ILE A 98 14.90 -17.23 -5.51
C ILE A 98 13.68 -18.13 -5.63
N ALA A 99 12.70 -17.90 -4.75
CA ALA A 99 11.36 -18.48 -4.84
C ALA A 99 10.29 -17.40 -4.77
N LEU A 100 9.19 -17.67 -5.46
CA LEU A 100 7.92 -16.99 -5.25
C LEU A 100 7.07 -17.81 -4.28
N GLU A 101 6.60 -17.20 -3.21
CA GLU A 101 5.83 -17.85 -2.17
C GLU A 101 4.46 -17.21 -2.03
N LEU A 102 3.43 -18.05 -1.97
CA LEU A 102 2.11 -17.67 -1.49
C LEU A 102 1.98 -18.14 -0.05
N ARG A 103 1.63 -17.20 0.82
CA ARG A 103 1.37 -17.47 2.23
C ARG A 103 -0.06 -17.09 2.58
N GLU A 104 -0.63 -17.80 3.53
CA GLU A 104 -1.98 -17.57 4.03
C GLU A 104 -1.94 -17.34 5.53
N TRP A 105 -2.69 -16.34 5.99
CA TRP A 105 -2.90 -16.07 7.40
C TRP A 105 -3.82 -17.12 8.01
N ASP A 106 -3.31 -17.88 8.96
CA ASP A 106 -4.07 -18.92 9.68
C ASP A 106 -4.72 -18.44 10.99
N GLY A 107 -4.47 -17.18 11.38
CA GLY A 107 -4.90 -16.64 12.66
C GLY A 107 -3.74 -16.22 13.56
N GLU A 108 -2.56 -16.81 13.36
CA GLU A 108 -1.36 -16.58 14.17
C GLU A 108 -0.18 -16.08 13.32
N HIS A 109 0.04 -16.69 12.15
CA HIS A 109 1.11 -16.31 11.25
C HIS A 109 0.77 -16.57 9.77
N TYR A 110 1.61 -16.05 8.88
CA TYR A 110 1.52 -16.36 7.44
C TYR A 110 2.20 -17.70 7.14
N ALA A 111 1.39 -18.77 7.10
CA ALA A 111 1.82 -20.11 6.76
C ALA A 111 2.10 -20.23 5.24
N LEU A 112 3.15 -20.96 4.87
CA LEU A 112 3.47 -21.20 3.46
C LEU A 112 2.47 -22.18 2.86
N VAL A 113 1.84 -21.78 1.75
CA VAL A 113 0.85 -22.61 1.04
C VAL A 113 1.39 -23.07 -0.31
N GLU A 114 1.99 -22.17 -1.07
CA GLU A 114 2.59 -22.47 -2.38
C GLU A 114 3.99 -21.88 -2.46
N ARG A 115 4.90 -22.62 -3.11
CA ARG A 115 6.26 -22.17 -3.38
C ARG A 115 6.67 -22.62 -4.77
N GLN A 116 7.17 -21.67 -5.54
CA GLN A 116 7.72 -21.93 -6.85
C GLN A 116 9.13 -21.37 -6.96
N TRP A 117 10.06 -22.22 -7.37
CA TRP A 117 11.46 -21.85 -7.55
C TRP A 117 11.69 -21.24 -8.93
N PHE A 118 12.63 -20.30 -8.99
CA PHE A 118 13.19 -19.81 -10.25
C PHE A 118 14.52 -20.50 -10.52
N ASP A 119 14.76 -20.89 -11.78
CA ASP A 119 15.96 -21.66 -12.14
C ASP A 119 17.25 -20.84 -12.09
N GLN A 120 17.15 -19.52 -12.25
CA GLN A 120 18.29 -18.61 -12.22
C GLN A 120 18.60 -18.17 -10.79
N PRO A 121 19.80 -18.49 -10.26
CA PRO A 121 20.23 -17.96 -8.98
C PRO A 121 20.51 -16.46 -9.09
N TYR A 122 20.20 -15.74 -8.02
CA TYR A 122 20.53 -14.34 -7.84
C TYR A 122 21.89 -14.20 -7.15
N THR A 123 22.84 -13.53 -7.78
CA THR A 123 24.18 -13.32 -7.23
C THR A 123 24.43 -11.84 -7.00
N LEU A 124 24.74 -11.46 -5.76
CA LEU A 124 25.17 -10.12 -5.42
C LEU A 124 26.63 -10.15 -4.97
N THR A 125 27.50 -9.50 -5.74
CA THR A 125 28.89 -9.29 -5.34
C THR A 125 28.93 -8.09 -4.43
N SER A 126 29.50 -8.24 -3.22
CA SER A 126 29.85 -7.08 -2.42
C SER A 126 30.97 -6.35 -3.15
N GLU A 127 30.64 -5.33 -3.93
CA GLU A 127 31.67 -4.40 -4.36
C GLU A 127 32.07 -3.60 -3.11
N LEU A 128 33.23 -3.95 -2.56
CA LEU A 128 33.98 -3.06 -1.68
C LEU A 128 34.23 -1.76 -2.46
N LYS A 129 33.32 -0.80 -2.33
CA LYS A 129 33.69 0.61 -2.40
C LYS A 129 34.54 0.89 -1.16
N ASN A 130 35.79 0.44 -1.19
CA ASN A 130 36.85 1.22 -0.58
C ASN A 130 36.90 2.52 -1.38
N THR A 131 36.10 3.49 -0.97
CA THR A 131 36.49 4.89 -1.16
C THR A 131 37.58 5.18 -0.14
N ASP A 132 38.75 4.57 -0.34
CA ASP A 132 40.05 5.15 0.05
C ASP A 132 40.42 6.24 -0.97
N ASP A 133 39.46 7.12 -1.23
CA ASP A 133 39.71 8.47 -1.71
C ASP A 133 38.81 9.36 -0.85
N ALA A 134 39.22 9.47 0.40
CA ALA A 134 39.00 10.69 1.15
C ALA A 134 39.65 11.82 0.35
N ILE A 135 38.91 12.41 -0.59
CA ILE A 135 39.12 13.81 -0.93
C ILE A 135 38.68 14.58 0.31
N VAL A 136 39.56 14.62 1.29
CA VAL A 136 39.62 15.74 2.22
C VAL A 136 40.02 16.92 1.36
N SER A 137 39.04 17.60 0.78
CA SER A 137 39.19 19.00 0.39
C SER A 137 39.44 19.75 1.69
N LYS A 138 40.73 19.88 2.02
CA LYS A 138 41.26 20.64 3.13
C LYS A 138 41.25 22.10 2.71
N GLU A 139 40.07 22.69 2.64
CA GLU A 139 39.93 24.14 2.56
C GLU A 139 38.93 24.60 3.60
N ASP A 140 39.44 25.50 4.44
CA ASP A 140 38.85 26.10 5.62
C ASP A 140 37.46 26.71 5.34
N ASN A 141 36.41 26.07 5.85
CA ASN A 141 35.15 26.75 6.08
C ASN A 141 35.09 27.26 7.53
N VAL A 142 35.93 28.24 7.82
CA VAL A 142 35.77 29.11 8.98
C VAL A 142 34.63 30.08 8.65
N ILE A 143 33.39 29.75 9.02
CA ILE A 143 32.33 30.74 9.15
C ILE A 143 32.42 31.29 10.57
N VAL A 144 33.26 32.30 10.75
CA VAL A 144 33.12 33.25 11.86
C VAL A 144 32.36 34.44 11.30
N ALA A 145 31.09 34.55 11.64
CA ALA A 145 30.37 35.80 11.58
C ALA A 145 29.48 35.91 12.83
N ASP A 146 29.77 36.95 13.58
CA ASP A 146 29.28 37.34 14.89
C ASP A 146 27.77 37.20 15.11
N PHE A 147 27.44 36.67 16.29
CA PHE A 147 26.17 36.93 16.96
C PHE A 147 26.29 38.23 17.77
N THR A 148 25.58 39.28 17.36
CA THR A 148 25.09 40.30 18.31
C THR A 148 23.62 40.66 18.01
N PRO A 149 22.76 40.79 19.05
CA PRO A 149 21.31 40.85 18.89
C PRO A 149 20.77 42.29 19.02
N ALA A 150 19.89 42.69 18.11
CA ALA A 150 18.92 43.78 18.23
C ALA A 150 17.99 43.64 17.02
N GLY A 151 16.67 43.76 17.08
CA GLY A 151 15.70 44.14 18.08
C GLY A 151 14.35 44.13 17.37
N ASP A 152 13.28 44.00 18.14
CA ASP A 152 11.87 43.91 17.76
C ASP A 152 11.43 44.69 16.50
N SER A 153 10.53 44.08 15.71
CA SER A 153 9.22 44.70 15.45
C SER A 153 8.26 43.74 14.75
N VAL A 154 7.01 43.88 15.16
CA VAL A 154 5.87 43.00 14.96
C VAL A 154 4.87 43.72 14.05
N THR A 155 4.06 42.94 13.32
CA THR A 155 2.68 43.26 12.88
C THR A 155 2.47 44.18 11.67
N SER A 156 1.76 43.69 10.65
CA SER A 156 0.31 43.92 10.46
C SER A 156 -0.12 44.10 8.99
N ALA A 157 -1.34 43.62 8.72
CA ALA A 157 -2.28 44.01 7.65
C ALA A 157 -1.93 43.61 6.19
N ALA A 158 -2.64 42.67 5.57
CA ALA A 158 -4.03 42.75 5.09
C ALA A 158 -4.21 43.72 3.91
N GLU A 159 -4.37 43.19 2.70
CA GLU A 159 -5.56 43.45 1.86
C GLU A 159 -5.58 42.56 0.61
N GLU A 160 -6.65 41.81 0.50
CA GLU A 160 -7.30 41.41 -0.75
C GLU A 160 -7.99 42.67 -1.34
N PRO A 161 -8.17 42.78 -2.67
CA PRO A 161 -9.55 42.64 -3.14
C PRO A 161 -9.70 42.01 -4.53
N ALA A 162 -10.53 40.96 -4.58
CA ALA A 162 -11.77 40.79 -5.34
C ALA A 162 -12.02 41.41 -6.75
N SER A 163 -12.84 40.63 -7.49
CA SER A 163 -13.72 40.94 -8.64
C SER A 163 -13.14 40.82 -10.05
N SER A 164 -13.79 40.23 -11.06
CA SER A 164 -15.15 39.67 -11.20
C SER A 164 -15.32 39.02 -12.59
N SER A 165 -16.19 38.00 -12.69
CA SER A 165 -17.09 37.64 -13.82
C SER A 165 -16.46 37.27 -15.18
N ASP A 166 -16.89 36.24 -15.93
CA ASP A 166 -18.26 35.88 -16.32
C ASP A 166 -18.37 34.36 -16.66
N GLU A 167 -19.41 33.71 -16.12
CA GLU A 167 -20.22 32.65 -16.78
C GLU A 167 -21.15 33.33 -17.84
N PRO A 168 -21.91 32.67 -18.77
CA PRO A 168 -22.54 31.34 -18.64
C PRO A 168 -22.79 30.46 -19.92
N ILE A 169 -23.09 29.17 -19.66
CA ILE A 169 -24.17 28.31 -20.21
C ILE A 169 -24.18 27.96 -21.73
N ASP A 170 -24.10 26.65 -22.09
CA ASP A 170 -25.33 25.86 -22.30
C ASP A 170 -25.19 24.33 -22.34
N LYS A 171 -26.30 23.72 -21.93
CA LYS A 171 -26.70 22.31 -21.72
C LYS A 171 -26.61 21.44 -22.97
N ALA A 172 -26.41 20.13 -22.76
CA ALA A 172 -27.49 19.12 -22.91
C ALA A 172 -27.03 17.68 -22.60
N ALA A 173 -27.45 17.17 -21.44
CA ALA A 173 -27.87 15.76 -21.26
C ALA A 173 -29.31 15.61 -21.87
N PRO A 174 -30.04 14.45 -21.90
CA PRO A 174 -29.92 13.21 -21.08
C PRO A 174 -30.30 11.88 -21.82
N LYS A 175 -30.12 10.65 -21.30
CA LYS A 175 -30.98 9.85 -20.37
C LYS A 175 -30.37 8.43 -20.29
N LYS A 176 -30.05 7.88 -19.10
CA LYS A 176 -30.89 7.03 -18.20
C LYS A 176 -31.33 5.71 -18.85
N THR A 177 -31.05 4.54 -18.26
CA THR A 177 -31.73 3.96 -17.07
C THR A 177 -30.83 2.94 -16.33
N LYS A 178 -30.56 3.05 -15.01
CA LYS A 178 -31.41 2.68 -13.84
C LYS A 178 -31.74 1.17 -13.78
N LYS A 179 -31.75 0.45 -12.66
CA LYS A 179 -31.31 0.57 -11.24
C LYS A 179 -32.00 -0.62 -10.54
N SER A 180 -31.32 -1.36 -9.67
CA SER A 180 -31.83 -1.87 -8.36
C SER A 180 -30.95 -3.02 -7.85
N SER A 181 -30.60 -3.21 -6.59
CA SER A 181 -30.45 -2.38 -5.38
C SER A 181 -30.32 -3.37 -4.23
N LYS A 182 -29.24 -3.29 -3.45
CA LYS A 182 -29.20 -3.67 -2.03
C LYS A 182 -28.04 -2.93 -1.38
N VAL A 183 -28.24 -1.68 -0.98
CA VAL A 183 -28.38 -1.25 0.42
C VAL A 183 -27.30 -1.84 1.32
N GLU A 184 -26.13 -1.20 1.30
CA GLU A 184 -25.31 -1.04 2.50
C GLU A 184 -25.14 0.46 2.71
N LYS A 185 -25.34 0.92 3.95
CA LYS A 185 -25.11 2.32 4.32
C LYS A 185 -23.70 2.70 3.87
N VAL A 186 -23.58 3.60 2.90
CA VAL A 186 -22.28 4.15 2.49
C VAL A 186 -21.77 4.99 3.65
N LEU A 187 -21.02 4.34 4.54
CA LEU A 187 -20.22 5.00 5.55
C LEU A 187 -19.10 5.69 4.79
N LEU A 188 -19.22 7.00 4.63
CA LEU A 188 -18.21 7.87 4.06
C LEU A 188 -16.86 7.61 4.77
N SER A 189 -15.78 7.43 4.01
CA SER A 189 -14.46 7.08 4.56
C SER A 189 -13.67 8.33 4.90
N VAL A 190 -13.11 8.44 6.11
CA VAL A 190 -12.38 9.63 6.58
C VAL A 190 -11.22 10.00 5.64
N ASN A 191 -10.49 9.01 5.13
CA ASN A 191 -9.30 9.18 4.30
C ASN A 191 -9.60 9.43 2.81
N HIS A 192 -10.81 9.08 2.34
CA HIS A 192 -11.18 9.21 0.92
C HIS A 192 -12.31 10.21 0.64
N SER A 193 -13.00 10.72 1.66
CA SER A 193 -14.13 11.66 1.44
C SER A 193 -13.66 12.98 0.84
N SER A 194 -14.46 13.60 0.00
CA SER A 194 -14.22 14.96 -0.50
C SER A 194 -14.63 16.02 0.53
N LEU A 195 -14.21 17.27 0.31
CA LEU A 195 -14.59 18.41 1.17
C LEU A 195 -16.11 18.61 1.23
N GLU A 196 -16.80 18.37 0.12
CA GLU A 196 -18.24 18.53 -0.03
C GLU A 196 -18.98 17.45 0.78
N GLU A 197 -18.55 16.20 0.65
CA GLU A 197 -19.11 15.07 1.41
C GLU A 197 -18.92 15.22 2.92
N LEU A 198 -17.79 15.77 3.36
CA LEU A 198 -17.56 16.10 4.77
C LEU A 198 -18.43 17.27 5.23
N SER A 199 -18.65 18.28 4.37
CA SER A 199 -19.47 19.45 4.70
C SER A 199 -20.97 19.13 4.81
N ASP A 200 -21.43 18.10 4.10
CA ASP A 200 -22.82 17.63 4.16
C ASP A 200 -23.15 16.84 5.43
N ILE A 201 -22.15 16.49 6.24
CA ILE A 201 -22.35 15.78 7.51
C ILE A 201 -22.95 16.75 8.52
N LYS A 202 -24.20 16.48 8.92
CA LYS A 202 -24.93 17.23 9.94
C LYS A 202 -24.14 17.26 11.27
N GLY A 203 -23.47 18.38 11.52
CA GLY A 203 -22.69 18.64 12.73
C GLY A 203 -21.18 18.67 12.54
N LEU A 204 -20.64 18.52 11.33
CA LEU A 204 -19.22 18.75 11.04
C LEU A 204 -19.00 20.19 10.55
N PRO A 205 -18.26 21.04 11.29
CA PRO A 205 -17.94 22.39 10.80
C PRO A 205 -16.93 22.34 9.66
N LYS A 206 -17.13 23.19 8.63
CA LYS A 206 -16.27 23.29 7.42
C LYS A 206 -14.78 23.46 7.74
N LYS A 207 -14.44 24.12 8.86
CA LYS A 207 -13.06 24.31 9.32
C LYS A 207 -12.38 23.00 9.73
N VAL A 208 -13.13 22.09 10.38
CA VAL A 208 -12.62 20.76 10.77
C VAL A 208 -12.58 19.84 9.54
N ALA A 209 -13.54 19.96 8.62
CA ALA A 209 -13.51 19.21 7.36
C ALA A 209 -12.25 19.50 6.52
N LYS A 210 -11.84 20.79 6.41
CA LYS A 210 -10.58 21.17 5.74
C LYS A 210 -9.36 20.54 6.42
N GLU A 211 -9.29 20.64 7.75
CA GLU A 211 -8.18 20.08 8.53
C GLU A 211 -8.09 18.54 8.39
N ILE A 212 -9.24 17.84 8.29
CA ILE A 212 -9.28 16.38 8.05
C ILE A 212 -8.70 16.04 6.68
N VAL A 213 -8.96 16.84 5.65
CA VAL A 213 -8.43 16.65 4.29
C VAL A 213 -6.93 16.94 4.24
N GLU A 214 -6.48 18.01 4.90
CA GLU A 214 -5.07 18.43 4.91
C GLU A 214 -4.16 17.46 5.66
N LYS A 215 -4.63 16.83 6.75
CA LYS A 215 -3.82 15.93 7.60
C LYS A 215 -4.01 14.45 7.29
N ARG A 216 -4.41 14.10 6.06
CA ARG A 216 -4.44 12.70 5.63
C ARG A 216 -3.00 12.17 5.51
N PRO A 217 -2.76 10.88 5.85
CA PRO A 217 -3.72 9.87 6.28
C PRO A 217 -3.96 9.86 7.81
N HIS A 218 -5.20 9.58 8.22
CA HIS A 218 -5.54 9.37 9.63
C HIS A 218 -5.65 7.88 9.93
N SER A 219 -4.82 7.38 10.87
CA SER A 219 -4.78 5.95 11.24
C SER A 219 -5.67 5.61 12.44
N SER A 220 -6.11 6.59 13.24
CA SER A 220 -6.97 6.34 14.40
C SER A 220 -7.92 7.51 14.68
N TRP A 221 -9.04 7.21 15.36
CA TRP A 221 -9.97 8.23 15.86
C TRP A 221 -9.30 9.18 16.87
N GLU A 222 -8.30 8.69 17.62
CA GLU A 222 -7.49 9.52 18.53
C GLU A 222 -6.61 10.52 17.77
N GLY A 223 -6.13 10.16 16.58
CA GLY A 223 -5.43 11.07 15.68
C GLY A 223 -6.31 12.26 15.29
N LEU A 224 -7.60 12.02 15.06
CA LEU A 224 -8.56 13.08 14.76
C LEU A 224 -8.80 14.02 15.96
N LEU A 225 -8.67 13.54 17.21
CA LEU A 225 -8.83 14.38 18.41
C LEU A 225 -7.74 15.45 18.51
N LYS A 226 -6.57 15.21 17.91
CA LYS A 226 -5.46 16.18 17.86
C LYS A 226 -5.72 17.31 16.86
N LEU A 227 -6.77 17.20 16.03
CA LEU A 227 -7.15 18.25 15.07
C LEU A 227 -7.80 19.43 15.78
N LYS A 228 -7.41 20.64 15.35
CA LYS A 228 -7.86 21.89 15.95
C LYS A 228 -9.36 22.08 15.72
N GLY A 229 -10.15 21.95 16.78
CA GLY A 229 -11.62 22.06 16.74
C GLY A 229 -12.37 20.73 16.74
N MET A 230 -11.66 19.60 16.87
CA MET A 230 -12.29 18.28 17.03
C MET A 230 -12.50 17.95 18.51
N GLY A 231 -13.76 17.83 18.93
CA GLY A 231 -14.13 17.49 20.32
C GLY A 231 -14.64 16.05 20.47
N PRO A 232 -14.60 15.47 21.69
CA PRO A 232 -15.04 14.10 21.95
C PRO A 232 -16.53 13.87 21.63
N LYS A 233 -17.36 14.92 21.78
CA LYS A 233 -18.80 14.88 21.44
C LYS A 233 -19.05 14.80 19.92
N LEU A 234 -18.17 15.41 19.11
CA LEU A 234 -18.25 15.37 17.65
C LEU A 234 -17.71 14.05 17.11
N LEU A 235 -16.61 13.55 17.67
CA LEU A 235 -16.02 12.26 17.33
C LEU A 235 -17.04 11.11 17.50
N LYS A 236 -17.80 11.09 18.61
CA LYS A 236 -18.84 10.07 18.85
C LYS A 236 -20.00 10.12 17.83
N LYS A 237 -20.23 11.26 17.19
CA LYS A 237 -21.21 11.38 16.09
C LYS A 237 -20.59 10.93 14.77
N LEU A 238 -19.34 11.32 14.52
CA LEU A 238 -18.63 10.96 13.30
C LEU A 238 -18.31 9.47 13.23
N SER A 239 -17.95 8.81 14.34
CA SER A 239 -17.75 7.35 14.37
C SER A 239 -19.00 6.52 14.09
N LYS A 240 -20.19 7.13 14.13
CA LYS A 240 -21.46 6.48 13.76
C LYS A 240 -21.83 6.65 12.29
N VAL A 241 -21.21 7.61 11.61
CA VAL A 241 -21.57 8.05 10.24
C VAL A 241 -20.43 7.81 9.26
N LEU A 242 -19.18 7.84 9.75
CA LEU A 242 -17.96 7.68 8.98
C LEU A 242 -17.24 6.39 9.39
N LYS A 243 -16.56 5.79 8.41
CA LYS A 243 -15.64 4.68 8.61
C LYS A 243 -14.20 5.19 8.54
N LEU A 244 -13.35 4.69 9.43
CA LEU A 244 -11.91 4.84 9.32
C LEU A 244 -11.37 3.63 8.53
N ASN A 245 -10.71 3.88 7.41
CA ASN A 245 -10.04 2.86 6.60
C ASN A 245 -8.54 2.93 6.83
#